data_AF-A0A2N2UI30-F1
#
_entry.id   AF-A0A2N2UI30-F1
#
_cell.length_a   1.000
_cell.length_b   1.000
_cell.length_c   1.000
_cell.angle_alpha   90.00
_cell.angle_beta   90.00
_cell.angle_gamma   90.00
#
_symmetry.space_group_name_H-M   'P 1'
#
loop_
_entity.id
_entity.type
_entity.pdbx_description
1 polymer ?
#
loop_
_entity_poly.entity_id
_entity_poly.type
_entity_poly.pdbx_seq_one_letter_code
_entity_poly.pdbx_strand_id
1 'polypeptide(L)' 'YLTLMKEELGIEWMQPHLFRIGASSLLTDIERQLEHFVTGHYSAAHRHAMP' A
#
# COMPACT_ATOMS: atom_id res chain seq x y z
N TYR A 1 3.71 -0.55 11.25
CA TYR A 1 2.42 -1.11 11.69
C TYR A 1 2.22 -2.57 11.25
N LEU A 2 2.24 -2.88 9.95
CA LEU A 2 2.07 -4.27 9.48
C LEU A 2 3.14 -5.24 10.01
N THR A 3 4.41 -4.80 10.09
CA THR A 3 5.51 -5.59 10.64
C THR A 3 5.28 -5.96 12.11
N LEU A 4 4.91 -4.98 12.94
CA LEU A 4 4.60 -5.20 14.35
C LEU A 4 3.43 -6.18 14.53
N MET A 5 2.35 -6.02 13.76
CA MET A 5 1.23 -6.97 13.80
C MET A 5 1.66 -8.39 13.43
N LYS A 6 2.50 -8.54 12.39
CA LYS A 6 2.99 -9.85 11.95
C LYS A 6 3.91 -10.49 12.99
N GLU A 7 4.80 -9.72 13.60
CA GLU A 7 5.77 -10.23 14.57
C GLU A 7 5.12 -10.61 15.90
N GLU A 8 4.17 -9.80 16.38
CA GLU A 8 3.54 -10.02 17.69
C GLU A 8 2.35 -10.99 17.64
N LEU A 9 1.57 -11.00 16.56
CA LEU A 9 0.34 -11.78 16.45
C LEU A 9 0.39 -12.87 15.37
N GLY A 10 1.39 -12.85 14.49
CA GLY A 10 1.52 -13.82 13.40
C GLY A 10 0.71 -13.46 12.15
N ILE A 11 0.93 -14.22 11.08
CA ILE A 11 0.36 -13.94 9.75
C ILE A 11 -1.15 -14.18 9.67
N GLU A 12 -1.69 -15.04 10.53
CA GLU A 12 -3.14 -15.34 10.57
C GLU A 12 -3.96 -14.10 10.93
N TRP A 13 -3.40 -13.18 11.71
CA TRP A 13 -4.04 -11.92 12.08
C TRP A 13 -3.99 -10.86 10.99
N MET A 14 -3.25 -11.09 9.90
CA MET A 14 -3.21 -10.17 8.75
C MET A 14 -4.37 -10.38 7.76
N GLN A 15 -5.31 -11.28 8.06
CA GLN A 15 -6.45 -11.53 7.20
C GLN A 15 -7.34 -10.28 7.08
N PRO A 16 -7.91 -9.98 5.89
CA PRO A 16 -8.66 -8.73 5.67
C PRO A 16 -9.89 -8.52 6.57
N HIS A 17 -10.41 -9.59 7.18
CA HIS A 17 -11.54 -9.54 8.10
C HIS A 17 -11.11 -9.40 9.58
N LEU A 18 -9.83 -9.61 9.89
CA LEU A 18 -9.24 -9.45 11.22
C LEU A 18 -8.46 -8.13 11.35
N PHE A 19 -7.91 -7.63 10.25
CA PHE A 19 -7.13 -6.40 10.24
C PHE A 19 -7.35 -5.57 8.96
N ARG A 20 -7.51 -4.25 9.13
CA ARG A 20 -7.56 -3.27 8.04
C ARG A 20 -6.80 -2.01 8.43
N ILE A 21 -6.19 -1.37 7.43
CA ILE A 21 -5.63 -0.03 7.58
C ILE A 21 -6.52 0.96 6.83
N GLY A 22 -6.82 2.08 7.47
CA GLY A 22 -7.38 3.23 6.76
C GLY A 22 -6.30 3.83 5.88
N ALA A 23 -6.56 3.96 4.59
CA ALA A 23 -5.67 4.61 3.64
C ALA A 23 -6.44 5.68 2.88
N SER A 24 -5.84 6.87 2.76
CA SER A 24 -6.29 7.96 1.91
C SER A 24 -5.18 8.31 0.91
N SER A 25 -4.32 9.29 1.19
CA SER A 25 -3.14 9.60 0.37
C SER A 25 -2.19 8.41 0.23
N LEU A 26 -2.11 7.57 1.28
CA LEU A 26 -1.33 6.33 1.26
C LEU A 26 -1.77 5.37 0.13
N LEU A 27 -3.06 5.37 -0.24
CA LEU A 27 -3.53 4.53 -1.34
C LEU A 27 -2.92 4.99 -2.66
N THR A 28 -2.93 6.30 -2.93
CA THR A 28 -2.31 6.90 -4.11
C THR A 28 -0.81 6.62 -4.17
N ASP A 29 -0.12 6.66 -3.03
CA ASP A 29 1.31 6.33 -2.96
C ASP A 29 1.59 4.85 -3.29
N ILE A 30 0.76 3.92 -2.76
CA ILE A 30 0.86 2.49 -3.07
C ILE A 30 0.63 2.23 -4.57
N GLU A 31 -0.38 2.85 -5.16
CA GLU A 31 -0.68 2.71 -6.59
C GLU A 31 0.48 3.18 -7.48
N ARG A 32 1.11 4.31 -7.12
CA ARG A 32 2.31 4.82 -7.83
C ARG A 32 3.49 3.88 -7.71
N GLN A 33 3.72 3.31 -6.52
CA GLN A 33 4.81 2.34 -6.33
C GLN A 33 4.56 1.05 -7.13
N LEU A 34 3.32 0.57 -7.19
CA LEU A 34 2.95 -0.59 -8.01
C LEU A 34 3.12 -0.32 -9.50
N GLU A 35 2.68 0.84 -10.00
CA GLU A 35 2.89 1.23 -11.40
C GLU A 35 4.38 1.31 -11.73
N HIS A 36 5.17 1.92 -10.85
CA HIS A 36 6.62 2.01 -11.02
C HIS A 36 7.30 0.63 -11.02
N PHE A 37 6.91 -0.26 -10.10
CA PHE A 37 7.44 -1.62 -10.01
C PHE A 37 7.18 -2.44 -11.28
N VAL A 38 5.99 -2.30 -11.87
CA VAL A 38 5.62 -3.05 -13.08
C VAL A 38 6.20 -2.43 -14.36
N THR A 39 6.27 -1.11 -14.45
CA THR A 39 6.64 -0.42 -15.69
C THR A 39 8.10 0.03 -15.77
N GLY A 40 8.82 0.05 -14.64
CA GLY A 40 10.20 0.54 -14.54
C GLY A 40 10.37 2.05 -14.72
N HIS A 41 9.28 2.78 -14.98
CA HIS A 41 9.28 4.22 -15.16
C HIS A 41 8.52 4.88 -14.00
N TYR A 42 8.99 6.02 -13.49
CA TYR A 42 8.21 6.77 -12.51
C TYR A 42 6.91 7.21 -13.18
N SER A 43 5.76 6.97 -12.52
CA SER A 43 4.45 7.42 -12.97
C SER A 43 4.53 8.88 -13.39
N ALA A 44 4.29 9.17 -14.66
CA ALA A 44 4.24 10.55 -15.13
C ALA A 44 3.14 11.28 -14.33
N ALA A 45 3.43 12.50 -13.85
CA ALA A 45 2.55 13.29 -12.99
C ALA A 45 1.13 13.56 -13.55
N HIS A 46 0.88 13.19 -14.82
CA HIS A 46 -0.42 13.29 -15.49
C HIS A 46 -1.34 12.07 -15.31
N ARG A 47 -0.83 10.91 -14.85
CA ARG A 47 -1.65 9.68 -14.70
C ARG A 47 -2.29 9.53 -13.33
N HIS A 48 -1.61 9.97 -12.27
CA HIS A 48 -2.19 10.13 -10.93
C HIS A 48 -2.06 11.61 -10.55
N ALA A 49 -3.13 12.38 -10.69
CA ALA A 49 -3.15 13.73 -10.13
C ALA A 49 -2.85 13.64 -8.62
N MET A 50 -1.87 14.41 -8.15
CA MET A 50 -1.71 14.61 -6.71
C MET A 50 -2.99 15.27 -6.20
N PRO A 51 -3.61 14.79 -5.10
CA PRO A 51 -4.67 15.52 -4.43
C PRO A 51 -4.15 16.83 -3.83
#